data_AF-A0A2X3C971-F1
#
_entry.id   AF-A0A2X3C971-F1
#
_cell.length_a   1.000
_cell.length_b   1.000
_cell.length_c   1.000
_cell.angle_alpha   90.00
_cell.angle_beta   90.00
_cell.angle_gamma   90.00
#
_symmetry.space_group_name_H-M   'P 1'
#
loop_
_entity.id
_entity.type
_entity.pdbx_description
1 polymer ?
#
loop_
_entity_poly.entity_id
_entity_poly.type
_entity_poly.pdbx_seq_one_letter_code
_entity_poly.pdbx_strand_id
1 'polypeptide(L)'
;MLTYTAHGPHKADFRIRADGAPVEDTLSRGQLKLLMCALRLAQGEFLTRVSGRRCLYLIDDFASELDDARRGLLSSRLKATQSQVFVSAISAEHVMDMSDKNSKMFRVEKGKITD
;
A
#
# COMPACT_ATOMS: atom_id res chain seq x y z
N MET A 1 -6.15 41.03 13.56
CA MET A 1 -5.37 40.66 12.36
C MET A 1 -4.99 39.18 12.49
N LEU A 2 -5.20 38.37 11.45
CA LEU A 2 -4.68 37.00 11.44
C LEU A 2 -3.14 37.05 11.42
N THR A 3 -2.48 36.23 12.24
CA THR A 3 -1.02 36.18 12.37
C THR A 3 -0.37 35.13 11.45
N TYR A 4 -1.12 34.57 10.50
CA TYR A 4 -0.68 33.51 9.60
C TYR A 4 -1.24 33.68 8.18
N THR A 5 -0.58 33.04 7.20
CA THR A 5 -1.03 33.02 5.81
C THR A 5 -2.24 32.10 5.63
N ALA A 6 -3.42 32.68 5.44
CA ALA A 6 -4.68 31.95 5.32
C ALA A 6 -4.97 31.42 3.89
N HIS A 7 -4.25 31.88 2.87
CA HIS A 7 -4.48 31.51 1.48
C HIS A 7 -3.19 30.97 0.84
N GLY A 8 -3.30 29.84 0.15
CA GLY A 8 -2.19 29.20 -0.56
C GLY A 8 -2.35 27.69 -0.64
N PRO A 9 -1.51 27.00 -1.44
CA PRO A 9 -1.59 25.56 -1.64
C PRO A 9 -1.39 24.76 -0.34
N HIS A 10 -0.74 25.32 0.67
CA HIS A 10 -0.61 24.72 2.00
C HIS A 10 -1.92 24.58 2.78
N LYS A 11 -3.01 25.23 2.30
CA LYS A 11 -4.37 25.07 2.83
C LYS A 11 -5.25 24.18 1.95
N ALA A 12 -4.73 23.69 0.82
CA ALA A 12 -5.47 22.78 -0.03
C ALA A 12 -5.64 21.42 0.65
N ASP A 13 -6.77 20.78 0.38
CA ASP A 13 -7.15 19.49 0.93
C ASP A 13 -7.54 18.54 -0.20
N PHE A 14 -7.14 17.27 -0.09
CA PHE A 14 -7.43 16.25 -1.10
C PHE A 14 -8.47 15.28 -0.52
N ARG A 15 -9.70 15.38 -1.04
CA ARG A 15 -10.82 14.56 -0.57
C ARG A 15 -11.21 13.52 -1.61
N ILE A 16 -11.34 12.29 -1.16
CA ILE A 16 -11.81 11.18 -1.99
C ILE A 16 -13.27 10.92 -1.65
N ARG A 17 -14.09 10.69 -2.66
CA ARG A 17 -15.51 10.37 -2.50
C ARG A 17 -15.84 9.06 -3.19
N ALA A 18 -16.73 8.29 -2.58
CA ALA A 18 -17.39 7.14 -3.16
C ALA A 18 -18.91 7.38 -3.09
N ASP A 19 -19.61 7.19 -4.21
CA ASP A 19 -21.07 7.42 -4.32
C ASP A 19 -21.53 8.78 -3.78
N GLY A 20 -20.71 9.82 -4.00
CA GLY A 20 -20.98 11.20 -3.60
C GLY A 20 -20.64 11.54 -2.14
N ALA A 21 -20.37 10.55 -1.29
CA ALA A 21 -20.02 10.74 0.12
C ALA A 21 -18.49 10.63 0.37
N PRO A 22 -17.95 11.27 1.41
CA PRO A 22 -16.56 11.08 1.83
C PRO A 22 -16.27 9.59 2.08
N VAL A 23 -15.10 9.11 1.66
CA VAL A 23 -14.72 7.70 1.84
C VAL A 23 -14.55 7.33 3.31
N GLU A 24 -14.21 8.31 4.15
CA GLU A 24 -14.01 8.15 5.59
C GLU A 24 -15.32 7.78 6.31
N ASP A 25 -16.45 8.22 5.78
CA ASP A 25 -17.78 7.99 6.35
C ASP A 25 -18.45 6.71 5.82
N THR A 26 -17.95 6.16 4.70
CA THR A 26 -18.61 5.09 3.95
C THR A 26 -17.84 3.79 3.90
N LEU A 27 -16.51 3.85 3.84
CA LEU A 27 -15.67 2.68 3.69
C LEU A 27 -15.28 2.08 5.04
N SER A 28 -15.29 0.76 5.13
CA SER A 28 -14.69 0.03 6.25
C SER A 28 -13.17 0.26 6.30
N ARG A 29 -12.55 -0.04 7.45
CA ARG A 29 -11.09 0.08 7.64
C ARG A 29 -10.28 -0.67 6.57
N GLY A 30 -10.66 -1.92 6.27
CA GLY A 30 -10.01 -2.72 5.23
C GLY A 30 -10.16 -2.13 3.81
N GLN A 31 -11.31 -1.52 3.52
CA GLN A 31 -11.51 -0.80 2.24
C GLN A 31 -10.68 0.49 2.17
N LEU A 32 -10.59 1.24 3.27
CA LEU A 32 -9.72 2.42 3.37
C LEU A 32 -8.25 2.01 3.19
N LYS A 33 -7.79 0.93 3.83
CA LYS A 33 -6.44 0.39 3.64
C LYS A 33 -6.19 0.04 2.17
N LEU A 34 -7.12 -0.65 1.53
CA LEU A 34 -7.01 -1.00 0.11
C LEU A 34 -7.00 0.23 -0.80
N LEU A 35 -7.82 1.25 -0.52
CA LEU A 35 -7.81 2.53 -1.22
C LEU A 35 -6.43 3.21 -1.11
N MET A 36 -5.86 3.25 0.09
CA MET A 36 -4.52 3.82 0.30
C MET A 36 -3.44 3.03 -0.47
N CYS A 37 -3.51 1.70 -0.46
CA CYS A 37 -2.63 0.86 -1.26
C CYS A 37 -2.78 1.16 -2.76
N ALA A 38 -4.01 1.31 -3.27
CA ALA A 38 -4.28 1.63 -4.67
C ALA A 38 -3.70 3.00 -5.07
N LEU A 39 -3.80 4.02 -4.21
CA LEU A 39 -3.19 5.34 -4.45
C LEU A 39 -1.66 5.26 -4.52
N ARG A 40 -1.04 4.50 -3.62
CA ARG A 40 0.43 4.29 -3.64
C ARG A 40 0.89 3.52 -4.86
N LEU A 41 0.13 2.50 -5.28
CA LEU A 41 0.38 1.78 -6.52
C LEU A 41 0.29 2.71 -7.73
N ALA A 42 -0.79 3.48 -7.85
CA ALA A 42 -0.98 4.45 -8.93
C ALA A 42 0.16 5.49 -8.98
N GLN A 43 0.61 5.97 -7.82
CA GLN A 43 1.76 6.86 -7.72
C GLN A 43 3.05 6.19 -8.21
N GLY A 44 3.30 4.94 -7.82
CA GLY A 44 4.50 4.20 -8.23
C GLY A 44 4.51 3.83 -9.72
N GLU A 45 3.36 3.43 -10.27
CA GLU A 45 3.19 3.20 -11.71
C GLU A 45 3.40 4.50 -12.51
N PHE A 46 2.84 5.61 -12.04
CA PHE A 46 3.08 6.93 -12.64
C PHE A 46 4.56 7.29 -12.62
N LEU A 47 5.24 7.14 -11.47
CA LEU A 47 6.66 7.43 -11.33
C LEU A 47 7.50 6.56 -12.27
N THR A 48 7.17 5.27 -12.37
CA THR A 48 7.84 4.34 -13.27
C THR A 48 7.68 4.78 -14.73
N ARG A 49 6.47 5.20 -15.12
CA ARG A 49 6.20 5.66 -16.50
C ARG A 49 6.97 6.94 -16.85
N VAL A 50 7.07 7.91 -15.94
CA VAL A 50 7.73 9.19 -16.24
C VAL A 50 9.25 9.15 -16.08
N SER A 51 9.78 8.27 -15.22
CA SER A 51 11.22 8.19 -14.94
C SER A 51 11.92 6.98 -15.57
N GLY A 52 11.18 5.98 -16.04
CA GLY A 52 11.70 4.69 -16.49
C GLY A 52 12.22 3.79 -15.35
N ARG A 53 12.19 4.24 -14.10
CA ARG A 53 12.71 3.51 -12.93
C ARG A 53 11.58 2.87 -12.15
N ARG A 54 11.64 1.54 -11.98
CA ARG A 54 10.68 0.80 -11.16
C ARG A 54 10.83 1.15 -9.69
N CYS A 55 9.72 1.20 -8.97
CA CYS A 55 9.69 1.45 -7.54
C CYS A 55 10.17 0.21 -6.74
N LEU A 56 10.56 0.46 -5.49
CA LEU A 56 10.63 -0.56 -4.45
C LEU A 56 9.38 -0.39 -3.58
N TYR A 57 8.56 -1.43 -3.46
CA TYR A 57 7.37 -1.39 -2.60
C TYR A 57 7.71 -2.02 -1.25
N LEU A 58 7.43 -1.30 -0.17
CA LEU A 58 7.57 -1.75 1.20
C LEU A 58 6.19 -1.77 1.83
N ILE A 59 5.74 -2.93 2.31
CA ILE A 59 4.42 -3.09 2.91
C ILE A 59 4.62 -3.68 4.30
N ASP A 60 4.32 -2.87 5.29
CA ASP A 60 4.31 -3.31 6.67
C ASP A 60 2.96 -3.96 7.00
N ASP A 61 3.02 -5.10 7.68
CA ASP A 61 1.88 -5.88 8.15
C ASP A 61 0.85 -6.12 7.04
N PHE A 62 1.28 -6.86 6.02
CA PHE A 62 0.56 -7.06 4.77
C PHE A 62 -0.87 -7.61 4.98
N ALA A 63 -1.05 -8.50 5.95
CA ALA A 63 -2.34 -9.15 6.16
C ALA A 63 -3.28 -8.41 7.11
N SER A 64 -2.83 -7.41 7.88
CA SER A 64 -3.74 -6.76 8.81
C SER A 64 -4.90 -6.08 8.09
N GLU A 65 -6.10 -6.27 8.62
CA GLU A 65 -7.34 -5.63 8.14
C GLU A 65 -7.76 -6.00 6.70
N LEU A 66 -7.12 -6.98 6.07
CA LEU A 66 -7.49 -7.48 4.75
C LEU A 66 -7.92 -8.96 4.83
N ASP A 67 -9.12 -9.25 4.31
CA ASP A 67 -9.54 -10.63 4.07
C ASP A 67 -8.81 -11.23 2.86
N ASP A 68 -8.95 -12.54 2.69
CA ASP A 68 -8.24 -13.33 1.68
C ASP A 68 -8.45 -12.78 0.26
N ALA A 69 -9.69 -12.38 -0.05
CA ALA A 69 -10.03 -11.81 -1.34
C ALA A 69 -9.28 -10.48 -1.61
N ARG A 70 -9.26 -9.57 -0.64
CA ARG A 70 -8.56 -8.29 -0.78
C ARG A 70 -7.04 -8.45 -0.78
N ARG A 71 -6.49 -9.38 0.00
CA ARG A 71 -5.04 -9.71 -0.03
C ARG A 71 -4.63 -10.26 -1.38
N GLY A 72 -5.39 -11.21 -1.94
CA GLY A 72 -5.16 -11.74 -3.28
C GLY A 72 -5.21 -10.65 -4.35
N LEU A 73 -6.21 -9.76 -4.29
CA LEU A 73 -6.31 -8.62 -5.20
C LEU A 73 -5.08 -7.71 -5.10
N LEU A 74 -4.70 -7.28 -3.89
CA LEU A 74 -3.55 -6.40 -3.69
C LEU A 74 -2.25 -7.07 -4.17
N SER A 75 -2.04 -8.34 -3.85
CA SER A 75 -0.89 -9.13 -4.31
C SER A 75 -0.80 -9.17 -5.83
N SER A 76 -1.92 -9.47 -6.51
CA SER A 76 -1.96 -9.53 -7.98
C SER A 76 -1.56 -8.19 -8.61
N ARG A 77 -2.01 -7.07 -8.03
CA ARG A 77 -1.67 -5.72 -8.50
C ARG A 77 -0.21 -5.38 -8.25
N LEU A 78 0.33 -5.72 -7.08
CA LEU A 78 1.74 -5.53 -6.77
C LEU A 78 2.64 -6.34 -7.72
N LYS A 79 2.32 -7.62 -7.95
CA LYS A 79 3.05 -8.49 -8.89
C LYS A 79 3.03 -7.92 -10.32
N ALA A 80 1.89 -7.37 -10.75
CA ALA A 80 1.75 -6.76 -12.07
C ALA A 80 2.65 -5.53 -12.29
N THR A 81 3.09 -4.85 -11.23
CA THR A 81 4.06 -3.75 -11.35
C THR A 81 5.46 -4.20 -11.79
N GLN A 82 5.75 -5.51 -11.74
CA GLN A 82 7.08 -6.10 -11.99
C GLN A 82 8.22 -5.43 -11.18
N SER A 83 7.86 -4.86 -10.03
CA SER A 83 8.76 -4.19 -9.11
C SER A 83 9.17 -5.14 -7.99
N GLN A 84 10.27 -4.83 -7.30
CA GLN A 84 10.63 -5.55 -6.10
C GLN A 84 9.69 -5.15 -4.96
N VAL A 85 9.21 -6.14 -4.20
CA VAL A 85 8.27 -5.93 -3.09
C VAL A 85 8.81 -6.61 -1.84
N PHE A 86 8.86 -5.87 -0.74
CA PHE A 86 9.08 -6.43 0.60
C PHE A 86 7.79 -6.33 1.38
N VAL A 87 7.42 -7.44 2.02
CA VAL A 87 6.24 -7.53 2.88
C VAL A 87 6.66 -8.06 4.25
N SER A 88 6.11 -7.49 5.32
CA SER A 88 6.20 -8.06 6.66
C SER A 88 4.85 -8.67 7.05
N ALA A 89 4.89 -9.74 7.85
CA ALA A 89 3.71 -10.37 8.43
C ALA A 89 4.09 -11.18 9.68
N ILE A 90 3.10 -11.46 10.52
CA ILE A 90 3.27 -12.22 11.77
C ILE A 90 3.42 -13.73 11.50
N SER A 91 2.89 -14.24 10.39
CA SER A 91 2.97 -15.65 10.00
C SER A 91 3.17 -15.80 8.49
N ALA A 92 3.69 -16.95 8.08
CA ALA A 92 3.95 -17.24 6.67
C ALA A 92 2.64 -17.40 5.88
N GLU A 93 1.55 -17.90 6.50
CA GLU A 93 0.27 -18.05 5.80
C GLU A 93 -0.27 -16.72 5.27
N HIS A 94 -0.02 -15.63 5.98
CA HIS A 94 -0.48 -14.28 5.68
C HIS A 94 0.15 -13.67 4.42
N VAL A 95 1.24 -14.23 3.92
CA VAL A 95 1.97 -13.74 2.75
C VAL A 95 2.06 -14.78 1.63
N MET A 96 1.32 -15.90 1.74
CA MET A 96 1.27 -16.90 0.68
C MET A 96 0.80 -16.32 -0.66
N ASP A 97 -0.15 -15.38 -0.62
CA ASP A 97 -0.63 -14.67 -1.81
C ASP A 97 0.51 -13.93 -2.54
N MET A 98 1.51 -13.44 -1.80
CA MET A 98 2.67 -12.71 -2.32
C MET A 98 3.76 -13.63 -2.86
N SER A 99 3.89 -14.84 -2.32
CA SER A 99 4.94 -15.79 -2.73
C SER A 99 4.80 -16.23 -4.19
N ASP A 100 5.94 -16.45 -4.81
CA ASP A 100 6.14 -17.08 -6.12
C ASP A 100 7.52 -17.77 -6.17
N LYS A 101 7.91 -18.33 -7.32
CA LYS A 101 9.19 -19.05 -7.49
C LYS A 101 10.44 -18.18 -7.25
N ASN A 102 10.32 -16.86 -7.34
CA ASN A 102 11.42 -15.91 -7.18
C ASN A 102 11.40 -15.21 -5.82
N SER A 103 10.49 -15.60 -4.94
CA SER A 103 10.32 -15.03 -3.62
C SER A 103 11.30 -15.66 -2.63
N LYS A 104 11.81 -14.85 -1.69
CA LYS A 104 12.60 -15.33 -0.56
C LYS A 104 11.91 -14.92 0.74
N MET A 105 11.75 -15.88 1.63
CA MET A 105 11.25 -15.64 2.98
C MET A 105 12.43 -15.40 3.91
N PHE A 106 12.25 -14.49 4.87
CA PHE A 106 13.21 -14.26 5.93
C PHE A 106 12.49 -14.26 7.27
N ARG A 107 13.09 -14.89 8.27
CA ARG A 107 12.63 -14.82 9.66
C ARG A 107 13.37 -13.70 10.38
N VAL A 108 12.63 -12.91 11.15
CA VAL A 108 13.19 -11.86 12.00
C VAL A 108 12.93 -12.21 13.46
N GLU A 109 13.98 -12.37 14.25
CA GLU A 109 13.87 -12.64 15.69
C GLU A 109 14.93 -11.83 16.45
N LYS A 110 14.51 -11.09 17.50
CA LYS A 110 15.39 -10.27 18.36
C LYS A 110 16.34 -9.36 17.55
N GLY A 111 15.82 -8.75 16.48
CA GLY A 111 16.58 -7.85 15.60
C GLY A 111 17.56 -8.54 14.65
N LYS A 112 17.57 -9.87 14.56
CA LYS A 112 18.38 -10.64 13.61
C LYS A 112 17.51 -11.20 12.48
N ILE A 113 18.06 -11.20 11.27
CA ILE A 113 17.42 -11.73 10.06
C ILE A 113 18.11 -13.05 9.69
N THR A 114 17.33 -14.11 9.48
CA THR A 114 17.80 -15.42 8.98
C THR A 114 16.92 -15.86 7.81
N ASP A 115 17.47 -16.66 6.89
CA ASP A 115 16.72 -17.29 5.80
C ASP A 115 16.20 -18.69 6.14
#